data_AF-A0AAU8VGT0-F1
#
_entry.id   AF-A0AAU8VGT0-F1
#
_cell.length_a   1.000
_cell.length_b   1.000
_cell.length_c   1.000
_cell.angle_alpha   90.00
_cell.angle_beta   90.00
_cell.angle_gamma   90.00
#
_symmetry.space_group_name_H-M   'P 1'
#
loop_
_entity.id
_entity.type
_entity.pdbx_description
1 polymer ?
#
loop_
_entity_poly.entity_id
_entity_poly.type
_entity_poly.pdbx_seq_one_letter_code
_entity_poly.pdbx_strand_id
1 'polypeptide(L)'
;MIAKHIDRFPLLKLDQVIDWQLIEQYLNRQKTRYLRDHRSRPAYPLLSMFKAVLLGQWHSLSDPELEHSLITRIDFNLFCRF
;
A
#
# COMPACT_ATOMS: atom_id res chain seq x y z
N MET A 1 9.50 -18.83 -6.54
CA MET A 1 10.90 -18.33 -6.55
C MET A 1 11.13 -17.05 -5.73
N ILE A 2 10.10 -16.34 -5.24
CA ILE A 2 10.28 -15.09 -4.45
C ILE A 2 10.55 -15.34 -2.94
N ALA A 3 10.15 -16.51 -2.42
CA ALA A 3 10.25 -16.84 -0.98
C ALA A 3 11.68 -16.77 -0.41
N LYS A 4 12.72 -17.01 -1.22
CA LYS A 4 14.13 -17.07 -0.75
C LYS A 4 14.75 -15.70 -0.46
N HIS A 5 14.09 -14.60 -0.82
CA HIS A 5 14.58 -13.24 -0.60
C HIS A 5 13.68 -12.39 0.31
N ILE A 6 12.56 -12.93 0.81
CA ILE A 6 11.70 -12.25 1.80
C ILE A 6 12.49 -11.88 3.06
N ASP A 7 13.51 -12.67 3.42
CA ASP A 7 14.43 -12.36 4.52
C ASP A 7 15.22 -11.07 4.35
N ARG A 8 15.44 -10.62 3.11
CA ARG A 8 16.17 -9.39 2.81
C ARG A 8 15.30 -8.13 2.87
N PHE A 9 13.98 -8.28 2.87
CA PHE A 9 13.03 -7.17 2.83
C PHE A 9 12.09 -7.21 4.04
N PRO A 10 12.40 -6.47 5.13
CA PRO A 10 11.58 -6.49 6.35
C PRO A 10 10.13 -6.05 6.10
N LEU A 11 9.88 -5.17 5.11
CA LEU A 11 8.54 -4.76 4.71
C LEU A 11 7.69 -5.91 4.15
N LEU A 12 8.31 -6.86 3.42
CA LEU A 12 7.58 -8.02 2.90
C LEU A 12 7.26 -9.04 3.99
N LYS A 13 8.07 -9.09 5.07
CA LYS A 13 7.70 -9.84 6.27
C LYS A 13 6.51 -9.21 6.98
N LEU A 14 6.52 -7.89 7.13
CA LEU A 14 5.38 -7.16 7.69
C LEU A 14 4.10 -7.39 6.87
N ASP A 15 4.19 -7.49 5.54
CA ASP A 15 3.05 -7.81 4.68
C ASP A 15 2.40 -9.17 5.03
N GLN A 16 3.18 -10.12 5.56
CA GLN A 16 2.70 -11.46 5.94
C GLN A 16 2.18 -11.54 7.38
N VAL A 17 2.68 -10.68 8.27
CA VAL A 17 2.30 -10.70 9.70
C VAL A 17 0.98 -9.96 9.93
N ILE A 18 0.70 -8.93 9.12
CA ILE A 18 -0.50 -8.11 9.25
C ILE A 18 -1.62 -8.72 8.40
N ASP A 19 -2.80 -8.93 9.00
CA ASP A 19 -4.01 -9.29 8.27
C ASP A 19 -4.58 -8.06 7.53
N TRP A 20 -4.11 -7.86 6.31
CA TRP A 20 -4.57 -6.78 5.44
C TRP A 20 -6.00 -6.96 4.94
N GLN A 21 -6.53 -8.19 4.95
CA GLN A 21 -7.88 -8.46 4.48
C GLN A 21 -8.91 -7.82 5.42
N LEU A 22 -8.67 -7.89 6.73
CA LEU A 22 -9.51 -7.23 7.73
C LEU A 22 -9.53 -5.70 7.52
N ILE A 23 -8.36 -5.11 7.29
CA ILE A 23 -8.19 -3.66 7.06
C ILE A 23 -8.89 -3.25 5.76
N GLU A 24 -8.71 -4.02 4.69
CA GLU A 24 -9.35 -3.76 3.40
C GLU A 24 -10.88 -3.80 3.51
N GLN A 25 -11.44 -4.78 4.24
CA GLN A 25 -12.87 -4.85 4.49
C GLN A 25 -13.37 -3.60 5.25
N TYR A 26 -12.61 -3.14 6.25
CA TYR A 26 -12.95 -1.93 6.99
C TYR A 26 -12.93 -0.68 6.11
N LEU A 27 -11.88 -0.51 5.30
CA LEU A 27 -11.76 0.59 4.33
C LEU A 27 -12.89 0.57 3.30
N ASN A 28 -13.22 -0.62 2.77
CA ASN A 28 -14.29 -0.78 1.79
C ASN A 28 -15.69 -0.52 2.40
N ARG A 29 -15.91 -0.85 3.68
CA ARG A 29 -17.14 -0.47 4.39
C ARG A 29 -17.30 1.05 4.49
N GLN A 30 -16.22 1.80 4.64
CA GLN A 30 -16.27 3.26 4.65
C GLN A 30 -16.41 3.87 3.24
N LYS A 31 -15.92 3.17 2.21
CA LYS A 31 -15.96 3.60 0.80
C LYS A 31 -17.36 3.78 0.22
N THR A 32 -18.40 3.19 0.82
CA THR A 32 -19.82 3.36 0.39
C THR A 32 -20.27 4.82 0.32
N ARG A 33 -19.54 5.77 0.93
CA ARG A 33 -19.80 7.21 0.79
C ARG A 33 -19.26 7.87 -0.49
N TYR A 34 -18.29 7.27 -1.19
CA TYR A 34 -17.53 7.94 -2.28
C TYR A 34 -17.73 7.37 -3.68
N LEU A 35 -18.49 6.28 -3.84
CA LEU A 35 -18.78 5.69 -5.15
C LEU A 35 -20.00 6.34 -5.80
N ARG A 36 -19.81 7.55 -6.34
CA ARG A 36 -20.76 8.21 -7.24
C ARG A 36 -20.06 8.81 -8.47
N ASP A 37 -19.17 8.06 -9.12
CA ASP A 37 -18.99 8.27 -10.55
C ASP A 37 -18.30 7.05 -11.20
N HIS A 38 -19.02 6.36 -12.09
CA HIS A 38 -18.49 5.22 -12.85
C HIS A 38 -17.83 5.68 -14.16
N ARG A 39 -17.61 6.99 -14.35
CA ARG A 39 -17.10 7.57 -15.61
C ARG A 39 -15.60 7.88 -15.61
N SER A 40 -14.90 7.68 -14.49
CA SER A 40 -13.46 8.01 -14.35
C SER A 40 -12.58 6.76 -14.27
N ARG A 41 -11.30 6.92 -14.61
CA ARG A 41 -10.25 5.89 -14.46
C ARG A 41 -10.38 5.21 -13.09
N PRO A 42 -10.25 3.87 -12.99
CA PRO A 42 -10.35 3.19 -11.70
C PRO A 42 -9.39 3.83 -10.71
N ALA A 43 -9.92 4.32 -9.60
CA ALA A 43 -9.11 4.85 -8.52
C ALA A 43 -8.17 3.75 -8.02
N TYR A 44 -6.98 4.14 -7.58
CA TYR A 44 -6.04 3.20 -6.96
C TYR A 44 -6.72 2.41 -5.82
N PRO A 45 -6.36 1.12 -5.62
CA PRO A 45 -6.89 0.35 -4.51
C PRO A 45 -6.67 1.07 -3.18
N LEU A 46 -7.71 1.19 -2.36
CA LEU A 46 -7.64 1.90 -1.08
C LEU A 46 -6.59 1.28 -0.16
N LEU A 47 -6.46 -0.04 -0.18
CA LEU A 47 -5.46 -0.75 0.59
C LEU A 47 -4.03 -0.34 0.18
N SER A 48 -3.76 -0.25 -1.12
CA SER A 48 -2.44 0.17 -1.64
C SER A 48 -2.11 1.61 -1.26
N MET A 49 -3.09 2.50 -1.32
CA MET A 49 -2.96 3.90 -0.88
C MET A 49 -2.76 4.01 0.63
N PHE A 50 -3.51 3.24 1.43
CA PHE A 50 -3.33 3.17 2.88
C PHE A 50 -1.93 2.68 3.26
N LYS A 51 -1.43 1.64 2.58
CA LYS A 51 -0.06 1.15 2.76
C LYS A 51 1.00 2.19 2.41
N ALA A 52 0.78 2.99 1.36
CA ALA A 52 1.69 4.08 1.00
C ALA A 52 1.76 5.13 2.12
N VAL A 53 0.61 5.51 2.70
CA VAL A 53 0.57 6.42 3.85
C VAL A 53 1.30 5.84 5.06
N LEU A 54 1.13 4.54 5.35
CA LEU A 54 1.89 3.87 6.42
C LEU A 54 3.40 3.91 6.19
N LEU A 55 3.86 3.68 4.95
CA LEU A 55 5.29 3.79 4.61
C LEU A 55 5.80 5.21 4.84
N GLY A 56 5.05 6.23 4.44
CA GLY A 56 5.39 7.63 4.70
C GLY A 56 5.55 7.91 6.19
N GLN A 57 4.62 7.43 7.03
CA GLN A 57 4.68 7.59 8.48
C GLN A 57 5.85 6.83 9.12
N TRP A 58 6.07 5.56 8.75
CA TRP A 58 7.14 4.73 9.33
C TRP A 58 8.53 5.21 8.96
N HIS A 59 8.69 5.79 7.78
CA HIS A 59 9.98 6.30 7.30
C HIS A 59 10.13 7.83 7.44
N SER A 60 9.14 8.50 8.05
CA SER A 60 9.11 9.96 8.22
C SER A 60 9.34 10.72 6.91
N LEU A 61 8.71 10.25 5.83
CA LEU A 61 8.81 10.84 4.50
C LEU A 61 7.71 11.89 4.30
N SER A 62 8.06 12.98 3.63
CA SER A 62 7.09 13.90 3.03
C SER A 62 6.42 13.29 1.80
N ASP A 63 5.29 13.86 1.36
CA ASP A 63 4.56 13.35 0.18
C ASP A 63 5.43 13.25 -1.09
N PRO A 64 6.29 14.25 -1.44
CA PRO A 64 7.19 14.11 -2.60
C PRO A 64 8.24 13.02 -2.41
N GLU A 65 8.75 12.84 -1.19
CA GLU A 65 9.75 11.81 -0.89
C GLU A 65 9.13 10.40 -0.92
N LEU A 66 7.86 10.27 -0.49
CA LEU A 66 7.10 9.04 -0.58
C LEU A 66 6.86 8.66 -2.05
N GLU A 67 6.43 9.60 -2.89
CA GLU A 67 6.25 9.36 -4.33
C GLU A 67 7.56 8.92 -4.97
N HIS A 68 8.65 9.65 -4.70
CA HIS A 68 9.98 9.30 -5.21
C HIS A 68 10.43 7.91 -4.74
N SER A 69 10.17 7.57 -3.47
CA SER A 69 10.50 6.26 -2.90
C SER A 69 9.68 5.14 -3.54
N LEU A 70 8.39 5.35 -3.84
CA LEU A 70 7.55 4.35 -4.50
C LEU A 70 8.02 4.02 -5.92
N ILE A 71 8.68 4.96 -6.61
CA ILE A 71 9.23 4.76 -7.96
C ILE A 71 10.62 4.12 -7.90
N THR A 72 11.46 4.55 -6.96
CA THR A 72 12.88 4.16 -6.91
C THR A 72 13.13 2.89 -6.10
N ARG A 73 12.30 2.61 -5.11
CA ARG A 73 12.47 1.49 -4.17
C ARG A 73 11.50 0.35 -4.48
N ILE A 74 12.06 -0.75 -4.99
CA ILE A 74 11.26 -1.92 -5.37
C ILE A 74 10.55 -2.57 -4.17
N ASP A 75 11.12 -2.48 -2.96
CA ASP A 75 10.51 -3.00 -1.73
C ASP A 75 9.25 -2.23 -1.33
N PHE A 76 9.24 -0.90 -1.54
CA PHE A 76 8.06 -0.06 -1.30
C PHE A 76 6.96 -0.36 -2.32
N ASN A 77 7.32 -0.45 -3.60
CA ASN A 77 6.38 -0.81 -4.65
C ASN A 77 5.75 -2.19 -4.41
N LEU A 78 6.56 -3.20 -4.08
CA LEU A 78 6.09 -4.56 -3.78
C LEU A 78 5.20 -4.62 -2.54
N PHE A 79 5.47 -3.81 -1.51
CA PHE A 79 4.64 -3.73 -0.31
C PHE A 79 3.23 -3.16 -0.63
N CYS A 80 3.19 -2.07 -1.39
CA CYS A 80 1.94 -1.40 -1.78
C CYS A 80 1.17 -2.13 -2.89
N ARG A 81 1.85 -2.93 -3.74
CA ARG A 81 1.31 -3.62 -4.92
C ARG A 81 0.65 -2.65 -5.92
N PHE A 82 1.36 -1.58 -6.25
CA PHE A 82 0.96 -0.64 -7.33
C PHE A 82 1.22 -1.19 -8.73
#